data_AF-A0A537TSE4-F1
#
_entry.id   AF-A0A537TSE4-F1
#
_cell.length_a   1.000
_cell.length_b   1.000
_cell.length_c   1.000
_cell.angle_alpha   90.00
_cell.angle_beta   90.00
_cell.angle_gamma   90.00
#
_symmetry.space_group_name_H-M   'P 1'
#
loop_
_entity.id
_entity.type
_entity.pdbx_description
1 polymer ?
#
loop_
_entity_poly.entity_id
_entity_poly.type
_entity_poly.pdbx_seq_one_letter_code
_entity_poly.pdbx_strand_id
1 'polypeptide(L)'
;MNRKERRAMRVQGRAVGVDSAQAHPSAMSTLGQLFGQAVWHQHHGKPNEAAKLYKQVLVLQPDHAEACNNLACLLLAQGKRDAASRYFERALILLPQLFDDFDSVVEMLVAVNPRLGEGMKRAASAWPRPLPTRELSGSSFAATYADALLRHVLESTIIRNVDLERLLTSLRAQFLRFTADGGAIRTLDDNAVAFCCALAKQCFINEYVFAVTPEEAEHAERLRQKLVEALAQDSTISVIWPCVVAMYFPLHLLPNAQALLDRAWPPALTEVVTQQVREPWEERQYRDLIPRLTAIEDGVSVQVREQYEENPYPRWVHAASVAEPTTIDEHLRHQFPSAPFHPLGNGTDIAILVAGCGTGRHSIELARKYR
;
A
#
# COMPACT_ATOMS: atom_id res chain seq x y z
N MET A 1 24.13 16.70 64.04
CA MET A 1 23.43 16.50 62.76
C MET A 1 24.36 16.92 61.62
N ASN A 2 24.79 15.94 60.83
CA ASN A 2 25.95 16.01 59.93
C ASN A 2 25.56 16.60 58.56
N ARG A 3 26.52 17.17 57.84
CA ARG A 3 26.42 17.72 56.47
C ARG A 3 25.78 16.75 55.46
N LYS A 4 25.78 15.45 55.74
CA LYS A 4 25.09 14.40 54.95
C LYS A 4 23.57 14.38 55.12
N GLU A 5 23.01 14.90 56.22
CA GLU A 5 21.56 14.87 56.48
C GLU A 5 20.84 16.13 55.95
N ARG A 6 21.58 17.18 55.58
CA ARG A 6 21.02 18.42 54.99
C ARG A 6 20.85 18.37 53.47
N ARG A 7 21.32 17.32 52.80
CA ARG A 7 21.17 17.15 51.34
C ARG A 7 19.96 16.31 50.95
N ALA A 8 19.21 15.81 51.93
CA ALA A 8 18.04 14.96 51.72
C ALA A 8 16.70 15.72 51.71
N MET A 9 16.65 17.04 51.97
CA MET A 9 15.37 17.77 51.97
C MET A 9 15.51 19.22 51.53
N ARG A 10 14.78 19.55 50.45
CA ARG A 10 14.52 20.84 49.76
C ARG A 10 15.06 20.80 48.32
N VAL A 11 14.27 20.96 47.26
CA VAL A 11 12.90 21.45 47.12
C VAL A 11 12.33 20.90 45.80
N GLN A 12 11.01 20.68 45.82
CA GLN A 12 10.14 20.41 44.68
C GLN A 12 10.34 21.43 43.55
N GLY A 13 10.52 20.94 42.32
CA GLY A 13 10.41 21.71 41.10
C GLY A 13 9.74 20.83 40.05
N ARG A 14 8.44 21.06 39.82
CA ARG A 14 7.64 20.46 38.77
C ARG A 14 8.28 20.82 37.42
N ALA A 15 8.71 19.83 36.65
CA ALA A 15 8.86 19.92 35.21
C ALA A 15 8.27 18.63 34.63
N VAL A 16 7.16 18.79 33.92
CA VAL A 16 6.50 17.75 33.15
C VAL A 16 7.46 17.36 32.02
N GLY A 17 8.19 16.27 32.23
CA GLY A 17 9.01 15.63 31.20
C GLY A 17 8.20 14.53 30.55
N VAL A 18 8.05 14.63 29.24
CA VAL A 18 7.39 13.65 28.37
C VAL A 18 8.14 12.32 28.49
N ASP A 19 7.48 11.30 29.06
CA ASP A 19 7.96 9.92 29.04
C ASP A 19 7.92 9.40 27.60
N SER A 20 9.02 9.56 26.88
CA SER A 20 9.28 8.85 25.63
C SER A 20 10.21 7.67 25.90
N ALA A 21 9.65 6.47 25.73
CA ALA A 21 10.29 5.26 25.24
C ALA A 21 11.55 4.76 25.99
N GLN A 22 11.32 3.96 27.03
CA GLN A 22 12.14 2.79 27.30
C GLN A 22 11.25 1.54 27.22
N ALA A 23 11.14 0.95 26.04
CA ALA A 23 10.58 -0.38 25.90
C ALA A 23 11.52 -1.37 26.61
N HIS A 24 11.04 -1.98 27.70
CA HIS A 24 11.82 -2.89 28.54
C HIS A 24 12.22 -4.17 27.77
N PRO A 25 13.47 -4.64 27.87
CA PRO A 25 13.96 -5.89 27.25
C PRO A 25 13.14 -7.15 27.60
N SER A 26 12.46 -7.14 28.76
CA SER A 26 11.59 -8.24 29.20
C SER A 26 10.31 -8.38 28.36
N ALA A 27 9.74 -7.26 27.89
CA ALA A 27 8.49 -7.26 27.12
C ALA A 27 8.70 -7.85 25.71
N MET A 28 9.80 -7.48 25.02
CA MET A 28 10.15 -8.10 23.74
C MET A 28 10.44 -9.60 23.87
N SER A 29 11.11 -10.02 24.94
CA SER A 29 11.37 -11.45 25.19
C SER A 29 10.07 -12.25 25.42
N THR A 30 9.09 -11.63 26.08
CA THR A 30 7.78 -12.25 26.34
C THR A 30 6.92 -12.27 25.08
N LEU A 31 6.94 -11.20 24.29
CA LEU A 31 6.22 -11.09 23.02
C LEU A 31 6.66 -12.19 22.04
N GLY A 32 7.98 -12.33 21.83
CA GLY A 32 8.53 -13.37 20.94
C GLY A 32 8.20 -14.79 21.41
N GLN A 33 8.19 -15.03 22.73
CA GLN A 33 7.77 -16.31 23.31
C GLN A 33 6.28 -16.59 23.05
N LEU A 34 5.40 -15.61 23.29
CA LEU A 34 3.96 -15.74 23.06
C LEU A 34 3.65 -16.01 21.58
N PHE A 35 4.30 -15.27 20.68
CA PHE A 35 4.14 -15.47 19.24
C PHE A 35 4.63 -16.85 18.80
N GLY A 36 5.82 -17.28 19.26
CA GLY A 36 6.36 -18.61 18.97
C GLY A 36 5.46 -19.75 19.48
N GLN A 37 4.88 -19.61 20.68
CA GLN A 37 3.90 -20.56 21.20
C GLN A 37 2.61 -20.58 20.37
N ALA A 38 2.13 -19.41 19.92
CA ALA A 38 0.93 -19.31 19.08
C ALA A 38 1.11 -20.08 17.76
N VAL A 39 2.24 -19.84 17.09
CA VAL A 39 2.63 -20.54 15.85
C VAL A 39 2.73 -22.04 16.09
N TRP A 40 3.38 -22.46 17.18
CA TRP A 40 3.48 -23.88 17.54
C TRP A 40 2.08 -24.52 17.73
N HIS A 41 1.19 -23.88 18.48
CA HIS A 41 -0.18 -24.38 18.69
C HIS A 41 -0.97 -24.50 17.39
N GLN A 42 -0.78 -23.56 16.46
CA GLN A 42 -1.41 -23.59 15.15
C GLN A 42 -0.94 -24.81 14.34
N HIS A 43 0.37 -25.06 14.27
CA HIS A 43 0.93 -26.23 13.58
C HIS A 43 0.51 -27.58 14.19
N HIS A 44 0.16 -27.61 15.48
CA HIS A 44 -0.27 -28.82 16.19
C HIS A 44 -1.79 -28.97 16.26
N GLY A 45 -2.54 -28.30 15.39
CA GLY A 45 -4.00 -28.45 15.29
C GLY A 45 -4.75 -27.94 16.52
N LYS A 46 -4.20 -26.97 17.26
CA LYS A 46 -4.84 -26.33 18.43
C LYS A 46 -5.20 -24.86 18.12
N PRO A 47 -6.10 -24.60 17.14
CA PRO A 47 -6.38 -23.26 16.64
C PRO A 47 -6.97 -22.30 17.70
N ASN A 48 -7.71 -22.83 18.67
CA ASN A 48 -8.28 -22.01 19.75
C ASN A 48 -7.21 -21.48 20.71
N GLU A 49 -6.21 -22.28 21.04
CA GLU A 49 -5.09 -21.85 21.89
C GLU A 49 -4.18 -20.88 21.14
N ALA A 50 -3.90 -21.16 19.86
CA ALA A 50 -3.17 -20.23 18.98
C ALA A 50 -3.86 -18.87 18.90
N ALA A 51 -5.18 -18.83 18.68
CA ALA A 51 -5.94 -17.59 18.61
C ALA A 51 -5.93 -16.78 19.92
N LYS A 52 -5.92 -17.44 21.09
CA LYS A 52 -5.76 -16.75 22.39
C LYS A 52 -4.39 -16.10 22.50
N LEU A 53 -3.34 -16.82 22.12
CA LEU A 53 -1.97 -16.32 22.18
C LEU A 53 -1.73 -15.19 21.18
N TYR A 54 -2.20 -15.28 19.93
CA TYR A 54 -2.13 -14.17 18.98
C TYR A 54 -2.87 -12.92 19.50
N LYS A 55 -4.03 -13.08 20.16
CA LYS A 55 -4.70 -11.93 20.79
C LYS A 55 -3.87 -11.31 21.91
N GLN A 56 -3.16 -12.11 22.71
CA GLN A 56 -2.25 -11.59 23.73
C GLN A 56 -1.06 -10.84 23.10
N VAL A 57 -0.49 -11.38 22.01
CA VAL A 57 0.54 -10.68 21.21
C VAL A 57 0.01 -9.32 20.76
N LEU A 58 -1.20 -9.25 20.23
CA LEU A 58 -1.82 -8.00 19.76
C LEU A 58 -2.25 -7.04 20.89
N VAL A 59 -2.37 -7.51 22.13
CA VAL A 59 -2.54 -6.64 23.30
C VAL A 59 -1.22 -5.98 23.67
N LEU A 60 -0.10 -6.71 23.57
CA LEU A 60 1.23 -6.19 23.88
C LEU A 60 1.81 -5.32 22.76
N GLN A 61 1.60 -5.73 21.51
CA GLN A 61 1.99 -4.99 20.30
C GLN A 61 0.81 -5.02 19.32
N PRO A 62 -0.06 -3.99 19.35
CA PRO A 62 -1.19 -3.88 18.44
C PRO A 62 -0.77 -3.96 16.97
N ASP A 63 0.40 -3.42 16.63
CA ASP A 63 0.91 -3.30 15.27
C ASP A 63 1.82 -4.47 14.86
N HIS A 64 1.56 -5.68 15.37
CA HIS A 64 2.27 -6.89 14.95
C HIS A 64 1.58 -7.53 13.74
N ALA A 65 2.15 -7.33 12.55
CA ALA A 65 1.55 -7.71 11.27
C ALA A 65 1.32 -9.23 11.12
N GLU A 66 2.31 -10.05 11.49
CA GLU A 66 2.25 -11.51 11.38
C GLU A 66 1.21 -12.11 12.33
N ALA A 67 1.09 -11.56 13.54
CA ALA A 67 0.04 -11.98 14.48
C ALA A 67 -1.36 -11.62 13.95
N CYS A 68 -1.51 -10.46 13.30
CA CYS A 68 -2.74 -10.08 12.60
C CYS A 68 -3.05 -11.08 11.47
N ASN A 69 -2.08 -11.36 10.59
CA ASN A 69 -2.23 -12.30 9.48
C ASN A 69 -2.62 -13.71 9.96
N ASN A 70 -1.89 -14.24 10.94
CA ASN A 70 -2.15 -15.60 11.42
C ASN A 70 -3.50 -15.71 12.15
N LEU A 71 -3.88 -14.68 12.92
CA LEU A 71 -5.21 -14.63 13.53
C LEU A 71 -6.32 -14.54 12.46
N ALA A 72 -6.10 -13.79 11.38
CA ALA A 72 -7.04 -13.70 10.27
C ALA A 72 -7.26 -15.06 9.61
N CYS A 73 -6.19 -15.82 9.33
CA CYS A 73 -6.27 -17.19 8.81
C CYS A 73 -7.09 -18.12 9.73
N LEU A 74 -6.86 -18.05 11.05
CA LEU A 74 -7.62 -18.84 12.02
C LEU A 74 -9.10 -18.45 12.06
N LEU A 75 -9.42 -17.16 11.96
CA LEU A 75 -10.80 -16.66 11.92
C LEU A 75 -11.51 -17.07 10.62
N LEU A 76 -10.80 -17.03 9.50
CA LEU A 76 -11.30 -17.48 8.20
C LEU A 76 -11.64 -18.97 8.21
N ALA A 77 -10.76 -19.80 8.78
CA ALA A 77 -11.02 -21.24 8.97
C ALA A 77 -12.24 -21.53 9.87
N GLN A 78 -12.60 -20.59 10.75
CA GLN A 78 -13.82 -20.64 11.58
C GLN A 78 -15.07 -20.06 10.87
N GLY A 79 -14.94 -19.63 9.62
CA GLY A 79 -16.02 -19.00 8.84
C GLY A 79 -16.30 -17.53 9.20
N LYS A 80 -15.48 -16.92 10.07
CA LYS A 80 -15.65 -15.53 10.53
C LYS A 80 -15.01 -14.53 9.55
N ARG A 81 -15.56 -14.48 8.34
CA ARG A 81 -15.01 -13.71 7.20
C ARG A 81 -14.82 -12.22 7.48
N ASP A 82 -15.83 -11.55 8.04
CA ASP A 82 -15.74 -10.11 8.33
C ASP A 82 -14.63 -9.78 9.34
N ALA A 83 -14.46 -10.64 10.35
CA ALA A 83 -13.40 -10.46 11.33
C ALA A 83 -12.03 -10.74 10.70
N ALA A 84 -11.91 -11.79 9.89
CA ALA A 84 -10.69 -12.11 9.15
C ALA A 84 -10.28 -10.96 8.22
N SER A 85 -11.24 -10.40 7.47
CA SER A 85 -11.03 -9.27 6.56
C SER A 85 -10.34 -8.09 7.26
N ARG A 86 -10.83 -7.67 8.42
CA ARG A 86 -10.24 -6.57 9.20
C ARG A 86 -8.81 -6.84 9.68
N TYR A 87 -8.50 -8.09 10.05
CA TYR A 87 -7.16 -8.44 10.47
C TYR A 87 -6.19 -8.59 9.28
N PHE A 88 -6.66 -9.08 8.14
CA PHE A 88 -5.87 -9.08 6.90
C PHE A 88 -5.58 -7.65 6.43
N GLU A 89 -6.58 -6.77 6.45
CA GLU A 89 -6.44 -5.35 6.12
C GLU A 89 -5.35 -4.69 6.99
N ARG A 90 -5.41 -4.93 8.30
CA ARG A 90 -4.39 -4.43 9.22
C ARG A 90 -3.00 -5.01 8.94
N ALA A 91 -2.90 -6.32 8.68
CA ALA A 91 -1.63 -6.95 8.36
C ALA A 91 -1.00 -6.38 7.08
N LEU A 92 -1.83 -6.13 6.05
CA LEU A 92 -1.42 -5.56 4.78
C LEU A 92 -0.88 -4.14 4.93
N ILE A 93 -1.55 -3.29 5.73
CA ILE A 93 -1.10 -1.92 6.01
C ILE A 93 0.24 -1.92 6.76
N LEU A 94 0.41 -2.83 7.73
CA LEU A 94 1.59 -2.87 8.59
C LEU A 94 2.82 -3.45 7.87
N LEU A 95 2.63 -4.52 7.10
CA LEU A 95 3.69 -5.23 6.40
C LEU A 95 3.17 -5.74 5.05
N PRO A 96 3.13 -4.88 4.01
CA PRO A 96 2.69 -5.26 2.66
C PRO A 96 3.44 -6.46 2.09
N GLN A 97 4.69 -6.66 2.50
CA GLN A 97 5.56 -7.77 2.09
C GLN A 97 5.02 -9.15 2.48
N LEU A 98 4.13 -9.24 3.48
CA LEU A 98 3.43 -10.51 3.79
C LEU A 98 2.55 -11.01 2.64
N PHE A 99 2.24 -10.13 1.69
CA PHE A 99 1.37 -10.36 0.56
C PHE A 99 2.14 -10.33 -0.78
N ASP A 100 3.46 -10.59 -0.73
CA ASP A 100 4.31 -10.63 -1.93
C ASP A 100 3.97 -11.82 -2.84
N ASP A 101 3.58 -12.97 -2.25
CA ASP A 101 3.03 -14.13 -2.97
C ASP A 101 1.58 -13.87 -3.37
N PHE A 102 1.42 -13.42 -4.61
CA PHE A 102 0.15 -12.89 -5.08
C PHE A 102 -0.94 -13.96 -5.30
N ASP A 103 -0.56 -15.22 -5.51
CA ASP A 103 -1.54 -16.31 -5.60
C ASP A 103 -2.20 -16.54 -4.22
N SER A 104 -1.41 -16.51 -3.14
CA SER A 104 -1.93 -16.54 -1.77
C SER A 104 -2.83 -15.33 -1.45
N VAL A 105 -2.52 -14.14 -1.99
CA VAL A 105 -3.40 -12.95 -1.86
C VAL A 105 -4.75 -13.18 -2.50
N VAL A 106 -4.77 -13.72 -3.72
CA VAL A 106 -6.00 -13.99 -4.45
C VAL A 106 -6.84 -15.06 -3.74
N GLU A 107 -6.21 -16.15 -3.29
CA GLU A 107 -6.89 -17.17 -2.50
C GLU A 107 -7.53 -16.59 -1.23
N MET A 108 -6.78 -15.75 -0.51
CA MET A 108 -7.26 -15.03 0.67
C MET A 108 -8.46 -14.14 0.34
N LEU A 109 -8.37 -13.30 -0.71
CA LEU A 109 -9.44 -12.40 -1.12
C LEU A 109 -10.72 -13.18 -1.50
N VAL A 110 -10.58 -14.27 -2.25
CA VAL A 110 -11.71 -15.13 -2.64
C VAL A 110 -12.30 -15.87 -1.44
N ALA A 111 -11.48 -16.30 -0.48
CA ALA A 111 -11.97 -16.99 0.71
C ALA A 111 -12.75 -16.05 1.64
N VAL A 112 -12.27 -14.81 1.80
CA VAL A 112 -12.95 -13.73 2.53
C VAL A 112 -14.21 -13.27 1.81
N ASN A 113 -14.15 -13.13 0.48
CA ASN A 113 -15.27 -12.72 -0.36
C ASN A 113 -15.44 -13.64 -1.58
N PRO A 114 -16.21 -14.74 -1.44
CA PRO A 114 -16.43 -15.70 -2.54
C PRO A 114 -17.01 -15.10 -3.82
N ARG A 115 -17.74 -13.97 -3.71
CA ARG A 115 -18.31 -13.27 -4.87
C ARG A 115 -17.24 -12.65 -5.76
N LEU A 116 -16.08 -12.29 -5.19
CA LEU A 116 -14.93 -11.85 -5.97
C LEU A 116 -14.47 -12.96 -6.92
N GLY A 117 -14.36 -14.19 -6.42
CA GLY A 117 -13.98 -15.35 -7.22
C GLY A 117 -14.97 -15.68 -8.33
N GLU A 118 -16.27 -15.51 -8.08
CA GLU A 118 -17.31 -15.60 -9.13
C GLU A 118 -17.13 -14.50 -10.19
N GLY A 119 -16.89 -13.26 -9.78
CA GLY A 119 -16.61 -12.13 -10.67
C GLY A 119 -15.39 -12.38 -11.56
N MET A 120 -14.30 -12.86 -10.98
CA MET A 120 -13.06 -13.21 -11.69
C MET A 120 -13.31 -14.29 -12.75
N LYS A 121 -14.00 -15.39 -12.39
CA LYS A 121 -14.33 -16.47 -13.34
C LYS A 121 -15.17 -15.99 -14.52
N ARG A 122 -16.13 -15.10 -14.26
CA ARG A 122 -16.98 -14.51 -15.30
C ARG A 122 -16.17 -13.61 -16.21
N ALA A 123 -15.29 -12.77 -15.66
CA ALA A 123 -14.43 -11.89 -16.43
C ALA A 123 -13.46 -12.68 -17.31
N ALA A 124 -12.87 -13.76 -16.77
CA ALA A 124 -12.04 -14.69 -17.51
C ALA A 124 -12.79 -15.34 -18.69
N SER A 125 -14.04 -15.75 -18.47
CA SER A 125 -14.86 -16.40 -19.50
C SER A 125 -15.31 -15.45 -20.63
N ALA A 126 -15.48 -14.15 -20.32
CA ALA A 126 -15.88 -13.14 -21.30
C ALA A 126 -14.69 -12.55 -22.09
N TRP A 127 -13.46 -12.78 -21.63
CA TRP A 127 -12.25 -12.25 -22.24
C TRP A 127 -12.13 -12.66 -23.73
N PRO A 128 -11.71 -11.76 -24.64
CA PRO A 128 -11.14 -10.43 -24.43
C PRO A 128 -12.15 -9.27 -24.34
N ARG A 129 -13.46 -9.56 -24.27
CA ARG A 129 -14.46 -8.50 -24.16
C ARG A 129 -14.68 -8.12 -22.69
N PRO A 130 -14.80 -6.82 -22.37
CA PRO A 130 -15.22 -6.40 -21.03
C PRO A 130 -16.61 -6.95 -20.71
N LEU A 131 -16.83 -7.38 -19.47
CA LEU A 131 -18.14 -7.85 -19.05
C LEU A 131 -19.21 -6.75 -19.23
N PRO A 132 -20.36 -7.04 -19.87
CA PRO A 132 -21.43 -6.07 -20.05
C PRO A 132 -22.09 -5.72 -18.72
N THR A 133 -22.66 -4.52 -18.63
CA THR A 133 -23.20 -3.95 -17.38
C THR A 133 -24.26 -4.85 -16.77
N ARG A 134 -25.10 -5.49 -17.59
CA ARG A 134 -26.16 -6.42 -17.16
C ARG A 134 -25.63 -7.67 -16.45
N GLU A 135 -24.41 -8.10 -16.81
CA GLU A 135 -23.78 -9.29 -16.26
C GLU A 135 -23.03 -8.94 -14.99
N LEU A 136 -22.47 -7.73 -14.91
CA LEU A 136 -21.98 -7.21 -13.66
C LEU A 136 -23.15 -6.87 -12.72
N SER A 137 -24.26 -6.34 -13.21
CA SER A 137 -25.38 -5.85 -12.39
C SER A 137 -26.06 -6.93 -11.55
N GLY A 138 -26.08 -6.68 -10.25
CA GLY A 138 -26.69 -7.49 -9.20
C GLY A 138 -26.12 -7.07 -7.84
N SER A 139 -26.60 -7.66 -6.75
CA SER A 139 -26.01 -7.48 -5.41
C SER A 139 -24.53 -7.92 -5.32
N SER A 140 -24.02 -8.59 -6.36
CA SER A 140 -22.64 -9.04 -6.48
C SER A 140 -21.66 -7.91 -6.88
N PHE A 141 -22.02 -7.00 -7.80
CA PHE A 141 -21.14 -5.91 -8.23
C PHE A 141 -20.85 -4.90 -7.11
N ALA A 142 -21.91 -4.50 -6.41
CA ALA A 142 -21.78 -3.63 -5.26
C ALA A 142 -20.97 -4.27 -4.15
N ALA A 143 -21.13 -5.58 -3.96
CA ALA A 143 -20.30 -6.32 -3.02
C ALA A 143 -18.82 -6.41 -3.44
N THR A 144 -18.50 -6.36 -4.74
CA THR A 144 -17.11 -6.31 -5.21
C THR A 144 -16.46 -4.97 -4.90
N TYR A 145 -17.08 -3.84 -5.29
CA TYR A 145 -16.47 -2.52 -5.04
C TYR A 145 -16.57 -2.07 -3.57
N ALA A 146 -17.51 -2.61 -2.79
CA ALA A 146 -17.60 -2.34 -1.37
C ALA A 146 -16.60 -3.15 -0.53
N ASP A 147 -15.86 -4.09 -1.12
CA ASP A 147 -14.88 -4.89 -0.40
C ASP A 147 -13.68 -4.03 0.03
N ALA A 148 -13.59 -3.77 1.34
CA ALA A 148 -12.52 -2.94 1.90
C ALA A 148 -11.14 -3.56 1.74
N LEU A 149 -11.02 -4.89 1.83
CA LEU A 149 -9.75 -5.58 1.72
C LEU A 149 -9.22 -5.52 0.29
N LEU A 150 -10.08 -5.73 -0.71
CA LEU A 150 -9.73 -5.53 -2.11
C LEU A 150 -9.25 -4.09 -2.37
N ARG A 151 -9.94 -3.08 -1.83
CA ARG A 151 -9.51 -1.67 -1.95
C ARG A 151 -8.10 -1.47 -1.39
N HIS A 152 -7.82 -1.98 -0.19
CA HIS A 152 -6.47 -1.86 0.38
C HIS A 152 -5.41 -2.59 -0.44
N VAL A 153 -5.73 -3.77 -1.02
CA VAL A 153 -4.79 -4.47 -1.91
C VAL A 153 -4.47 -3.63 -3.15
N LEU A 154 -5.48 -3.02 -3.80
CA LEU A 154 -5.29 -2.11 -4.94
C LEU A 154 -4.44 -0.88 -4.61
N GLU A 155 -4.42 -0.46 -3.35
CA GLU A 155 -3.68 0.70 -2.91
C GLU A 155 -2.28 0.37 -2.40
N SER A 156 -1.99 -0.90 -2.10
CA SER A 156 -0.76 -1.29 -1.40
C SER A 156 0.26 -1.99 -2.28
N THR A 157 -0.17 -2.65 -3.36
CA THR A 157 0.72 -3.48 -4.19
C THR A 157 0.24 -3.61 -5.63
N ILE A 158 1.16 -3.94 -6.53
CA ILE A 158 0.83 -4.22 -7.92
C ILE A 158 0.12 -5.58 -7.99
N ILE A 159 -1.12 -5.56 -8.51
CA ILE A 159 -1.89 -6.76 -8.84
C ILE A 159 -1.16 -7.51 -9.96
N ARG A 160 -0.87 -8.79 -9.74
CA ARG A 160 -0.11 -9.66 -10.64
C ARG A 160 -0.85 -10.97 -10.97
N ASN A 161 -2.18 -10.91 -11.01
CA ASN A 161 -3.03 -12.06 -11.32
C ASN A 161 -3.95 -11.75 -12.50
N VAL A 162 -3.83 -12.55 -13.56
CA VAL A 162 -4.52 -12.35 -14.83
C VAL A 162 -6.04 -12.28 -14.67
N ASP A 163 -6.65 -13.13 -13.86
CA ASP A 163 -8.11 -13.16 -13.73
C ASP A 163 -8.65 -11.98 -12.90
N LEU A 164 -7.87 -11.52 -11.91
CA LEU A 164 -8.20 -10.30 -11.17
C LEU A 164 -8.02 -9.07 -12.06
N GLU A 165 -6.95 -8.97 -12.85
CA GLU A 165 -6.73 -7.90 -13.83
C GLU A 165 -7.87 -7.81 -14.85
N ARG A 166 -8.38 -8.95 -15.34
CA ARG A 166 -9.53 -9.00 -16.26
C ARG A 166 -10.81 -8.47 -15.62
N LEU A 167 -11.04 -8.82 -14.34
CA LEU A 167 -12.16 -8.28 -13.59
C LEU A 167 -12.02 -6.76 -13.44
N LEU A 168 -10.86 -6.28 -12.97
CA LEU A 168 -10.58 -4.85 -12.80
C LEU A 168 -10.69 -4.08 -14.12
N THR A 169 -10.24 -4.65 -15.24
CA THR A 169 -10.42 -4.10 -16.59
C THR A 169 -11.91 -3.89 -16.90
N SER A 170 -12.74 -4.89 -16.59
CA SER A 170 -14.19 -4.80 -16.77
C SER A 170 -14.81 -3.73 -15.86
N LEU A 171 -14.40 -3.65 -14.59
CA LEU A 171 -14.86 -2.62 -13.65
C LEU A 171 -14.52 -1.22 -14.14
N ARG A 172 -13.28 -1.01 -14.60
CA ARG A 172 -12.77 0.25 -15.15
C ARG A 172 -13.63 0.74 -16.32
N ALA A 173 -13.89 -0.14 -17.28
CA ALA A 173 -14.74 0.18 -18.45
C ALA A 173 -16.20 0.52 -18.06
N GLN A 174 -16.73 -0.08 -16.98
CA GLN A 174 -18.07 0.26 -16.48
C GLN A 174 -18.12 1.66 -15.88
N PHE A 175 -17.14 2.03 -15.06
CA PHE A 175 -17.10 3.38 -14.50
C PHE A 175 -16.97 4.44 -15.60
N LEU A 176 -16.19 4.16 -16.66
CA LEU A 176 -16.12 5.05 -17.81
C LEU A 176 -17.48 5.22 -18.51
N ARG A 177 -18.17 4.12 -18.82
CA ARG A 177 -19.51 4.17 -19.44
C ARG A 177 -20.51 4.94 -18.58
N PHE A 178 -20.50 4.72 -17.27
CA PHE A 178 -21.36 5.43 -16.33
C PHE A 178 -21.20 6.96 -16.41
N THR A 179 -19.98 7.46 -16.65
CA THR A 179 -19.72 8.89 -16.83
C THR A 179 -20.16 9.43 -18.19
N ALA A 180 -20.12 8.60 -19.25
CA ALA A 180 -20.48 8.99 -20.61
C ALA A 180 -21.99 9.17 -20.81
N ASP A 181 -22.81 8.33 -20.18
CA ASP A 181 -24.28 8.33 -20.32
C ASP A 181 -25.00 9.48 -19.58
N GLY A 182 -24.28 10.53 -19.18
CA GLY A 182 -24.86 11.65 -18.44
C GLY A 182 -25.26 11.29 -17.01
N GLY A 183 -24.52 10.36 -16.38
CA GLY A 183 -24.70 9.89 -14.99
C GLY A 183 -24.64 10.96 -13.88
N ALA A 184 -24.73 12.24 -14.21
CA ALA A 184 -24.98 13.32 -13.27
C ALA A 184 -26.30 13.15 -12.48
N ILE A 185 -27.24 12.30 -12.92
CA ILE A 185 -28.54 12.09 -12.25
C ILE A 185 -28.50 10.94 -11.21
N ARG A 186 -27.50 10.04 -11.24
CA ARG A 186 -27.31 9.02 -10.19
C ARG A 186 -25.95 9.25 -9.52
N THR A 187 -25.96 9.75 -8.29
CA THR A 187 -24.76 9.83 -7.47
C THR A 187 -24.28 8.42 -7.15
N LEU A 188 -23.02 8.10 -7.48
CA LEU A 188 -22.34 6.92 -6.93
C LEU A 188 -22.31 7.04 -5.40
N ASP A 189 -22.42 5.91 -4.71
CA ASP A 189 -22.21 5.89 -3.26
C ASP A 189 -20.72 6.05 -2.91
N ASP A 190 -20.45 6.32 -1.64
CA ASP A 190 -19.08 6.57 -1.14
C ASP A 190 -18.15 5.36 -1.38
N ASN A 191 -18.66 4.13 -1.35
CA ASN A 191 -17.87 2.93 -1.59
C ASN A 191 -17.44 2.84 -3.06
N ALA A 192 -18.32 3.16 -3.99
CA ALA A 192 -18.01 3.21 -5.41
C ALA A 192 -16.97 4.30 -5.71
N VAL A 193 -17.09 5.49 -5.10
CA VAL A 193 -16.08 6.55 -5.24
C VAL A 193 -14.73 6.10 -4.67
N ALA A 194 -14.70 5.52 -3.47
CA ALA A 194 -13.48 5.00 -2.86
C ALA A 194 -12.83 3.91 -3.71
N PHE A 195 -13.61 2.99 -4.25
CA PHE A 195 -13.11 1.97 -5.16
C PHE A 195 -12.57 2.55 -6.47
N CYS A 196 -13.24 3.56 -7.05
CA CYS A 196 -12.71 4.26 -8.21
C CYS A 196 -11.35 4.89 -7.92
N CYS A 197 -11.18 5.49 -6.75
CA CYS A 197 -9.91 6.06 -6.33
C CYS A 197 -8.83 4.98 -6.17
N ALA A 198 -9.15 3.86 -5.50
CA ALA A 198 -8.24 2.73 -5.34
C ALA A 198 -7.80 2.15 -6.71
N LEU A 199 -8.73 1.99 -7.64
CA LEU A 199 -8.43 1.51 -8.99
C LEU A 199 -7.62 2.53 -9.79
N ALA A 200 -7.86 3.84 -9.61
CA ALA A 200 -7.02 4.88 -10.21
C ALA A 200 -5.57 4.84 -9.68
N LYS A 201 -5.38 4.65 -8.37
CA LYS A 201 -4.06 4.41 -7.75
C LYS A 201 -3.40 3.18 -8.36
N GLN A 202 -4.15 2.08 -8.50
CA GLN A 202 -3.67 0.84 -9.14
C GLN A 202 -3.23 1.05 -10.59
N CYS A 203 -4.00 1.79 -11.39
CA CYS A 203 -3.65 2.10 -12.78
C CYS A 203 -2.36 2.89 -12.86
N PHE A 204 -2.14 3.85 -11.96
CA PHE A 204 -0.92 4.65 -11.93
C PHE A 204 0.32 3.83 -11.58
N ILE A 205 0.24 2.99 -10.55
CA ILE A 205 1.40 2.21 -10.08
C ILE A 205 1.77 1.05 -11.00
N ASN A 206 0.81 0.62 -11.84
CA ASN A 206 0.99 -0.42 -12.85
C ASN A 206 1.18 0.15 -14.27
N GLU A 207 1.57 1.42 -14.41
CA GLU A 207 1.84 2.09 -15.71
C GLU A 207 0.72 1.91 -16.74
N TYR A 208 -0.53 1.92 -16.27
CA TYR A 208 -1.73 1.79 -17.10
C TYR A 208 -1.76 0.50 -17.96
N VAL A 209 -1.08 -0.57 -17.53
CA VAL A 209 -1.08 -1.89 -18.18
C VAL A 209 -2.44 -2.58 -17.97
N PHE A 210 -3.44 -2.11 -18.70
CA PHE A 210 -4.81 -2.62 -18.76
C PHE A 210 -5.27 -2.60 -20.22
N ALA A 211 -6.00 -3.63 -20.66
CA ALA A 211 -6.55 -3.62 -22.00
C ALA A 211 -7.57 -2.47 -22.17
N VAL A 212 -7.47 -1.76 -23.29
CA VAL A 212 -8.37 -0.65 -23.67
C VAL A 212 -8.88 -0.93 -25.08
N THR A 213 -10.20 -0.92 -25.26
CA THR A 213 -10.79 -1.01 -26.60
C THR A 213 -10.75 0.37 -27.30
N PRO A 214 -10.78 0.45 -28.64
CA PRO A 214 -10.82 1.74 -29.33
C PRO A 214 -12.00 2.63 -28.90
N GLU A 215 -13.16 2.02 -28.66
CA GLU A 215 -14.35 2.72 -28.15
C GLU A 215 -14.13 3.28 -26.73
N GLU A 216 -13.49 2.51 -25.85
CA GLU A 216 -13.13 2.99 -24.51
C GLU A 216 -12.12 4.14 -24.57
N ALA A 217 -11.12 4.06 -25.45
CA ALA A 217 -10.12 5.11 -25.60
C ALA A 217 -10.78 6.45 -26.02
N GLU A 218 -11.73 6.40 -26.95
CA GLU A 218 -12.47 7.58 -27.39
C GLU A 218 -13.32 8.19 -26.26
N HIS A 219 -14.02 7.35 -25.49
CA HIS A 219 -14.78 7.80 -24.32
C HIS A 219 -13.89 8.42 -23.24
N ALA A 220 -12.74 7.80 -22.95
CA ALA A 220 -11.79 8.29 -21.96
C ALA A 220 -11.23 9.66 -22.39
N GLU A 221 -10.90 9.81 -23.66
CA GLU A 221 -10.40 11.06 -24.23
C GLU A 221 -11.45 12.18 -24.18
N ARG A 222 -12.72 11.88 -24.50
CA ARG A 222 -13.83 12.84 -24.34
C ARG A 222 -13.98 13.30 -22.89
N LEU A 223 -13.89 12.38 -21.92
CA LEU A 223 -13.97 12.73 -20.49
C LEU A 223 -12.75 13.56 -20.05
N ARG A 224 -11.56 13.23 -20.55
CA ARG A 224 -10.31 13.98 -20.30
C ARG A 224 -10.45 15.43 -20.78
N GLN A 225 -10.93 15.65 -22.00
CA GLN A 225 -11.16 16.99 -22.55
C GLN A 225 -12.15 17.78 -21.71
N LYS A 226 -13.27 17.16 -21.33
CA LYS A 226 -14.27 17.76 -20.44
C LYS A 226 -13.70 18.20 -19.10
N LEU A 227 -12.84 17.37 -18.48
CA LEU A 227 -12.17 17.71 -17.23
C LEU A 227 -11.19 18.87 -17.41
N VAL A 228 -10.40 18.88 -18.48
CA VAL A 228 -9.44 19.95 -18.79
C VAL A 228 -10.15 21.28 -19.04
N GLU A 229 -11.26 21.29 -19.78
CA GLU A 229 -12.08 22.48 -20.00
C GLU A 229 -12.65 23.01 -18.68
N ALA A 230 -13.18 22.13 -17.83
CA ALA A 230 -13.71 22.51 -16.52
C ALA A 230 -12.60 23.04 -15.58
N LEU A 231 -11.39 22.46 -15.64
CA LEU A 231 -10.21 22.96 -14.95
C LEU A 231 -9.84 24.38 -15.40
N ALA A 232 -9.83 24.64 -16.71
CA ALA A 232 -9.47 25.93 -17.28
C ALA A 232 -10.49 27.04 -16.99
N GLN A 233 -11.78 26.69 -16.89
CA GLN A 233 -12.87 27.64 -16.62
C GLN A 233 -13.17 27.81 -15.11
N ASP A 234 -12.46 27.09 -14.26
CA ASP A 234 -12.77 26.95 -12.82
C ASP A 234 -14.24 26.58 -12.53
N SER A 235 -14.78 25.69 -13.35
CA SER A 235 -16.16 25.21 -13.25
C SER A 235 -16.31 24.11 -12.19
N THR A 236 -17.54 23.89 -11.73
CA THR A 236 -17.86 22.75 -10.86
C THR A 236 -17.54 21.42 -11.56
N ILE A 237 -16.74 20.57 -10.90
CA ILE A 237 -16.34 19.26 -11.41
C ILE A 237 -16.95 18.17 -10.53
N SER A 238 -17.60 17.20 -11.17
CA SER A 238 -18.07 16.01 -10.46
C SER A 238 -16.88 15.17 -9.99
N VAL A 239 -16.91 14.71 -8.74
CA VAL A 239 -15.87 13.88 -8.12
C VAL A 239 -15.46 12.69 -9.00
N ILE A 240 -16.40 12.09 -9.73
CA ILE A 240 -16.12 10.91 -10.55
C ILE A 240 -15.27 11.21 -11.80
N TRP A 241 -15.26 12.45 -12.30
CA TRP A 241 -14.50 12.80 -13.51
C TRP A 241 -12.99 12.62 -13.31
N PRO A 242 -12.34 13.28 -12.33
CA PRO A 242 -10.92 13.06 -12.10
C PRO A 242 -10.61 11.62 -11.70
N CYS A 243 -11.47 10.94 -10.93
CA CYS A 243 -11.26 9.52 -10.60
C CYS A 243 -11.16 8.63 -11.85
N VAL A 244 -12.12 8.75 -12.78
CA VAL A 244 -12.14 7.92 -13.98
C VAL A 244 -11.06 8.34 -14.96
N VAL A 245 -10.80 9.64 -15.14
CA VAL A 245 -9.68 10.11 -15.97
C VAL A 245 -8.35 9.55 -15.47
N ALA A 246 -8.15 9.52 -14.14
CA ALA A 246 -6.96 8.97 -13.49
C ALA A 246 -6.76 7.45 -13.68
N MET A 247 -7.78 6.70 -14.12
CA MET A 247 -7.68 5.28 -14.49
C MET A 247 -7.16 5.05 -15.92
N TYR A 248 -7.12 6.10 -16.75
CA TYR A 248 -6.72 6.03 -18.16
C TYR A 248 -5.53 6.94 -18.48
N PHE A 249 -5.34 8.01 -17.73
CA PHE A 249 -4.28 9.00 -17.96
C PHE A 249 -3.63 9.43 -16.64
N PRO A 250 -2.30 9.63 -16.60
CA PRO A 250 -1.65 10.27 -15.47
C PRO A 250 -2.12 11.71 -15.29
N LEU A 251 -2.68 12.03 -14.12
CA LEU A 251 -3.25 13.37 -13.89
C LEU A 251 -2.23 14.50 -14.02
N HIS A 252 -0.96 14.30 -13.63
CA HIS A 252 0.10 15.32 -13.76
C HIS A 252 0.44 15.69 -15.22
N LEU A 253 0.00 14.92 -16.21
CA LEU A 253 0.18 15.24 -17.63
C LEU A 253 -0.96 16.08 -18.21
N LEU A 254 -2.03 16.31 -17.45
CA LEU A 254 -3.12 17.16 -17.89
C LEU A 254 -2.68 18.64 -17.93
N PRO A 255 -3.15 19.43 -18.91
CA PRO A 255 -3.02 20.88 -18.86
C PRO A 255 -3.63 21.43 -17.57
N ASN A 256 -2.90 22.32 -16.88
CA ASN A 256 -3.33 22.93 -15.62
C ASN A 256 -3.66 21.90 -14.50
N ALA A 257 -2.95 20.77 -14.45
CA ALA A 257 -3.17 19.72 -13.45
C ALA A 257 -3.07 20.23 -11.99
N GLN A 258 -2.26 21.27 -11.72
CA GLN A 258 -2.11 21.86 -10.40
C GLN A 258 -3.43 22.42 -9.84
N ALA A 259 -4.36 22.86 -10.69
CA ALA A 259 -5.68 23.32 -10.25
C ALA A 259 -6.53 22.20 -9.61
N LEU A 260 -6.13 20.93 -9.74
CA LEU A 260 -6.72 19.84 -8.96
C LEU A 260 -6.29 19.90 -7.48
N LEU A 261 -5.10 20.42 -7.16
CA LEU A 261 -4.57 20.54 -5.79
C LEU A 261 -5.25 21.69 -5.01
N ASP A 262 -5.74 22.69 -5.73
CA ASP A 262 -6.38 23.89 -5.14
C ASP A 262 -7.86 23.65 -4.75
N ARG A 263 -8.40 22.47 -5.10
CA ARG A 263 -9.81 22.11 -4.85
C ARG A 263 -9.98 21.17 -3.66
N ALA A 264 -11.12 21.31 -2.99
CA ALA A 264 -11.53 20.41 -1.93
C ALA A 264 -12.15 19.13 -2.52
N TRP A 265 -11.57 17.98 -2.20
CA TRP A 265 -12.03 16.65 -2.62
C TRP A 265 -12.35 15.77 -1.42
N PRO A 266 -13.17 14.71 -1.59
CA PRO A 266 -13.27 13.65 -0.61
C PRO A 266 -11.89 13.01 -0.35
N PRO A 267 -11.62 12.48 0.86
CA PRO A 267 -10.29 11.99 1.24
C PRO A 267 -9.66 11.01 0.23
N ALA A 268 -10.44 10.05 -0.28
CA ALA A 268 -9.96 9.08 -1.26
C ALA A 268 -9.46 9.71 -2.58
N LEU A 269 -10.14 10.77 -3.06
CA LEU A 269 -9.71 11.49 -4.26
C LEU A 269 -8.55 12.45 -3.95
N THR A 270 -8.50 13.03 -2.75
CA THR A 270 -7.32 13.81 -2.31
C THR A 270 -6.04 12.97 -2.37
N GLU A 271 -6.11 11.69 -1.98
CA GLU A 271 -4.96 10.77 -2.10
C GLU A 271 -4.58 10.49 -3.56
N VAL A 272 -5.54 10.29 -4.46
CA VAL A 272 -5.27 10.12 -5.90
C VAL A 272 -4.61 11.36 -6.48
N VAL A 273 -5.11 12.56 -6.17
CA VAL A 273 -4.52 13.82 -6.63
C VAL A 273 -3.13 14.01 -6.02
N THR A 274 -2.91 13.60 -4.77
CA THR A 274 -1.59 13.63 -4.14
C THR A 274 -0.62 12.71 -4.89
N GLN A 275 -0.98 11.45 -5.09
CA GLN A 275 -0.13 10.45 -5.76
C GLN A 275 0.14 10.79 -7.22
N GLN A 276 -0.87 11.27 -7.96
CA GLN A 276 -0.75 11.44 -9.41
C GLN A 276 -0.40 12.87 -9.85
N VAL A 277 -0.45 13.87 -8.96
CA VAL A 277 -0.14 15.28 -9.27
C VAL A 277 0.92 15.86 -8.34
N ARG A 278 0.71 15.82 -7.02
CA ARG A 278 1.64 16.43 -6.04
C ARG A 278 2.98 15.70 -6.05
N GLU A 279 2.98 14.39 -5.87
CA GLU A 279 4.20 13.59 -5.77
C GLU A 279 5.07 13.67 -7.04
N PRO A 280 4.53 13.55 -8.28
CA PRO A 280 5.32 13.74 -9.49
C PRO A 280 5.88 15.17 -9.65
N TRP A 281 5.20 16.17 -9.11
CA TRP A 281 5.71 17.53 -9.09
C TRP A 281 6.85 17.69 -8.08
N GLU A 282 6.70 17.17 -6.86
CA GLU A 282 7.75 17.16 -5.84
C GLU A 282 8.98 16.36 -6.30
N GLU A 283 8.77 15.19 -6.93
CA GLU A 283 9.84 14.37 -7.50
C GLU A 283 10.72 15.17 -8.48
N ARG A 284 10.10 15.95 -9.37
CA ARG A 284 10.83 16.83 -10.31
C ARG A 284 11.63 17.91 -9.58
N GLN A 285 11.12 18.44 -8.48
CA GLN A 285 11.86 19.41 -7.65
C GLN A 285 13.04 18.74 -6.94
N TYR A 286 12.83 17.57 -6.34
CA TYR A 286 13.87 16.82 -5.65
C TYR A 286 15.00 16.42 -6.60
N ARG A 287 14.68 16.04 -7.85
CA ARG A 287 15.68 15.76 -8.89
C ARG A 287 16.70 16.89 -9.06
N ASP A 288 16.25 18.14 -9.00
CA ASP A 288 17.12 19.31 -9.19
C ASP A 288 17.99 19.61 -7.95
N LEU A 289 17.64 19.03 -6.79
CA LEU A 289 18.39 19.15 -5.53
C LEU A 289 19.46 18.05 -5.35
N ILE A 290 19.37 16.94 -6.09
CA ILE A 290 20.30 15.81 -5.94
C ILE A 290 21.68 16.21 -6.49
N PRO A 291 22.75 16.16 -5.67
CA PRO A 291 24.10 16.49 -6.13
C PRO A 291 24.56 15.56 -7.25
N ARG A 292 25.09 16.14 -8.33
CA ARG A 292 25.69 15.40 -9.44
C ARG A 292 27.19 15.32 -9.22
N LEU A 293 27.73 14.10 -9.09
CA LEU A 293 29.17 13.89 -8.91
C LEU A 293 29.96 14.12 -10.21
N THR A 294 29.39 13.71 -11.35
CA THR A 294 29.97 13.86 -12.69
C THR A 294 28.89 14.18 -13.70
N ALA A 295 29.27 14.76 -14.85
CA ALA A 295 28.37 14.90 -15.99
C ALA A 295 28.06 13.52 -16.61
N ILE A 296 26.87 13.38 -17.22
CA ILE A 296 26.47 12.20 -18.00
C ILE A 296 26.68 12.57 -19.46
N GLU A 297 27.87 12.27 -20.01
CA GLU A 297 28.27 12.67 -21.36
C GLU A 297 28.21 11.51 -22.37
N ASP A 298 28.26 10.28 -21.88
CA ASP A 298 28.21 9.07 -22.70
C ASP A 298 26.80 8.84 -23.29
N GLY A 299 26.73 8.62 -24.61
CA GLY A 299 25.46 8.50 -25.33
C GLY A 299 24.63 7.29 -24.89
N VAL A 300 25.26 6.18 -24.52
CA VAL A 300 24.55 5.00 -23.99
C VAL A 300 23.93 5.34 -22.64
N SER A 301 24.68 5.99 -21.77
CA SER A 301 24.20 6.41 -20.44
C SER A 301 23.01 7.38 -20.52
N VAL A 302 23.00 8.28 -21.52
CA VAL A 302 21.86 9.17 -21.80
C VAL A 302 20.63 8.37 -22.23
N GLN A 303 20.77 7.44 -23.18
CA GLN A 303 19.66 6.59 -23.65
C GLN A 303 19.10 5.70 -22.53
N VAL A 304 19.98 5.11 -21.72
CA VAL A 304 19.56 4.30 -20.56
C VAL A 304 18.78 5.17 -19.57
N ARG A 305 19.26 6.38 -19.25
CA ARG A 305 18.52 7.31 -18.38
C ARG A 305 17.14 7.62 -18.95
N GLU A 306 17.06 7.98 -20.23
CA GLU A 306 15.79 8.30 -20.90
C GLU A 306 14.79 7.14 -20.83
N GLN A 307 15.25 5.91 -21.04
CA GLN A 307 14.41 4.72 -20.90
C GLN A 307 13.80 4.56 -19.50
N TYR A 308 14.58 4.80 -18.44
CA TYR A 308 14.08 4.74 -17.06
C TYR A 308 13.19 5.93 -16.69
N GLU A 309 13.46 7.12 -17.23
CA GLU A 309 12.67 8.34 -16.98
C GLU A 309 11.31 8.31 -17.70
N GLU A 310 11.23 7.67 -18.88
CA GLU A 310 9.98 7.52 -19.61
C GLU A 310 8.99 6.60 -18.89
N ASN A 311 9.48 5.50 -18.30
CA ASN A 311 8.65 4.48 -17.65
C ASN A 311 9.30 4.04 -16.31
N PRO A 312 9.16 4.83 -15.23
CA PRO A 312 9.77 4.51 -13.95
C PRO A 312 9.06 3.31 -13.29
N TYR A 313 9.59 2.10 -13.52
CA TYR A 313 9.01 0.86 -13.03
C TYR A 313 9.93 0.10 -12.07
N PRO A 314 9.35 -0.53 -11.01
CA PRO A 314 8.01 -0.31 -10.47
C PRO A 314 7.89 1.01 -9.68
N ARG A 315 6.69 1.62 -9.68
CA ARG A 315 6.35 2.72 -8.75
C ARG A 315 6.04 2.15 -7.38
N TRP A 316 6.86 2.47 -6.39
CA TRP A 316 6.65 2.03 -5.02
C TRP A 316 5.59 2.88 -4.34
N VAL A 317 4.60 2.24 -3.71
CA VAL A 317 3.57 2.94 -2.91
C VAL A 317 3.95 3.03 -1.44
N HIS A 318 4.82 2.12 -0.98
CA HIS A 318 5.30 2.08 0.39
C HIS A 318 6.82 2.00 0.41
N ALA A 319 7.43 2.86 1.22
CA ALA A 319 8.79 2.63 1.67
C ALA A 319 8.81 1.34 2.49
N ALA A 320 9.82 0.50 2.31
CA ALA A 320 9.84 -0.81 2.94
C ALA A 320 9.68 -0.74 4.46
N SER A 321 8.71 -1.48 4.98
CA SER A 321 8.48 -1.61 6.41
C SER A 321 9.56 -2.54 6.96
N VAL A 322 10.44 -2.02 7.80
CA VAL A 322 11.41 -2.84 8.54
C VAL A 322 10.84 -3.03 9.95
N ALA A 323 10.53 -4.28 10.30
CA ALA A 323 10.31 -4.68 11.68
C ALA A 323 11.58 -4.32 12.46
N GLU A 324 11.43 -3.43 13.46
CA GLU A 324 12.45 -2.84 14.34
C GLU A 324 13.93 -2.94 13.89
N PRO A 325 14.62 -1.82 13.64
CA PRO A 325 16.02 -1.83 13.26
C PRO A 325 16.88 -2.72 14.18
N THR A 326 17.61 -3.66 13.58
CA THR A 326 18.48 -4.61 14.28
C THR A 326 19.93 -4.16 14.17
N THR A 327 20.81 -4.58 15.08
CA THR A 327 22.24 -4.42 14.85
C THR A 327 22.73 -5.44 13.81
N ILE A 328 23.79 -5.12 13.07
CA ILE A 328 24.42 -6.10 12.16
C ILE A 328 24.86 -7.34 12.94
N ASP A 329 25.35 -7.17 14.17
CA ASP A 329 25.76 -8.27 15.05
C ASP A 329 24.58 -9.20 15.41
N GLU A 330 23.41 -8.65 15.73
CA GLU A 330 22.19 -9.43 15.97
C GLU A 330 21.74 -10.17 14.71
N HIS A 331 21.77 -9.49 13.55
CA HIS A 331 21.43 -10.11 12.27
C HIS A 331 22.34 -11.29 11.93
N LEU A 332 23.67 -11.11 12.07
CA LEU A 332 24.66 -12.15 11.82
C LEU A 332 24.52 -13.31 12.80
N ARG A 333 24.27 -13.06 14.10
CA ARG A 333 23.98 -14.13 15.07
C ARG A 333 22.73 -14.91 14.72
N HIS A 334 21.67 -14.24 14.28
CA HIS A 334 20.44 -14.93 13.89
C HIS A 334 20.68 -15.81 12.66
N GLN A 335 21.40 -15.30 11.65
CA GLN A 335 21.66 -16.02 10.42
C GLN A 335 22.68 -17.16 10.60
N PHE A 336 23.65 -16.98 11.48
CA PHE A 336 24.71 -17.94 11.76
C PHE A 336 24.89 -18.18 13.28
N PRO A 337 23.94 -18.86 13.95
CA PRO A 337 23.90 -18.95 15.41
C PRO A 337 25.13 -19.59 16.06
N SER A 338 25.79 -20.49 15.33
CA SER A 338 26.93 -21.25 15.82
C SER A 338 28.27 -20.78 15.24
N ALA A 339 28.26 -19.79 14.34
CA ALA A 339 29.50 -19.32 13.72
C ALA A 339 30.27 -18.41 14.68
N PRO A 340 31.59 -18.62 14.85
CA PRO A 340 32.42 -17.67 15.56
C PRO A 340 32.52 -16.39 14.72
N PHE A 341 32.21 -15.24 15.32
CA PHE A 341 32.43 -13.94 14.69
C PHE A 341 32.86 -12.90 15.73
N HIS A 342 33.58 -11.89 15.28
CA HIS A 342 33.95 -10.74 16.09
C HIS A 342 32.86 -9.67 15.97
N PRO A 343 32.22 -9.24 17.07
CA PRO A 343 31.22 -8.18 17.04
C PRO A 343 31.79 -6.91 16.41
N LEU A 344 31.04 -6.29 15.51
CA LEU A 344 31.36 -4.99 14.91
C LEU A 344 31.18 -3.85 15.93
N GLY A 345 30.39 -4.10 16.99
CA GLY A 345 30.13 -3.15 18.08
C GLY A 345 28.92 -2.25 17.81
N ASN A 346 28.60 -1.38 18.78
CA ASN A 346 27.41 -0.50 18.76
C ASN A 346 27.66 0.85 18.06
N GLY A 347 28.65 0.92 17.15
CA GLY A 347 28.99 2.17 16.48
C GLY A 347 27.95 2.52 15.41
N THR A 348 27.44 3.75 15.44
CA THR A 348 26.50 4.30 14.43
C THR A 348 27.16 4.58 13.07
N ASP A 349 28.47 4.34 12.93
CA ASP A 349 29.28 4.81 11.82
C ASP A 349 29.61 3.71 10.80
N ILE A 350 28.69 2.74 10.60
CA ILE A 350 28.88 1.70 9.59
C ILE A 350 28.44 2.24 8.22
N ALA A 351 29.41 2.53 7.36
CA ALA A 351 29.15 2.87 5.97
C ALA A 351 28.87 1.60 5.17
N ILE A 352 27.65 1.47 4.65
CA ILE A 352 27.26 0.33 3.81
C ILE A 352 27.19 0.79 2.34
N LEU A 353 27.99 0.15 1.49
CA LEU A 353 27.95 0.37 0.05
C LEU A 353 26.89 -0.51 -0.60
N VAL A 354 25.92 0.10 -1.29
CA VAL A 354 24.96 -0.61 -2.14
C VAL A 354 25.40 -0.46 -3.59
N ALA A 355 25.88 -1.55 -4.19
CA ALA A 355 26.33 -1.56 -5.58
C ALA A 355 25.12 -1.51 -6.53
N GLY A 356 24.78 -0.29 -6.96
CA GLY A 356 23.60 -0.02 -7.79
C GLY A 356 22.35 0.21 -6.93
N CYS A 357 21.64 1.29 -7.19
CA CYS A 357 20.42 1.63 -6.44
C CYS A 357 19.15 1.05 -7.07
N GLY A 358 19.17 0.66 -8.36
CA GLY A 358 17.97 0.23 -9.08
C GLY A 358 16.87 1.29 -8.94
N THR A 359 15.74 0.91 -8.36
CA THR A 359 14.62 1.81 -8.04
C THR A 359 14.74 2.51 -6.67
N GLY A 360 15.89 2.44 -6.01
CA GLY A 360 16.16 3.02 -4.69
C GLY A 360 15.66 2.18 -3.50
N ARG A 361 14.78 1.18 -3.73
CA ARG A 361 14.16 0.38 -2.66
C ARG A 361 15.18 -0.33 -1.78
N HIS A 362 16.17 -1.00 -2.36
CA HIS A 362 17.19 -1.73 -1.60
C HIS A 362 18.00 -0.79 -0.70
N SER A 363 18.35 0.40 -1.19
CA SER A 363 19.07 1.40 -0.40
C SER A 363 18.26 1.89 0.80
N ILE A 364 16.96 2.15 0.59
CA ILE A 364 16.05 2.58 1.66
C ILE A 364 15.81 1.45 2.67
N GLU A 365 15.61 0.22 2.19
CA GLU A 365 15.47 -0.99 3.02
C GLU A 365 16.66 -1.17 3.94
N LEU A 366 17.87 -1.11 3.36
CA LEU A 366 19.11 -1.32 4.08
C LEU A 366 19.36 -0.23 5.12
N ALA A 367 19.11 1.03 4.76
CA ALA A 367 19.25 2.17 5.66
C ALA A 367 18.27 2.14 6.83
N ARG A 368 17.10 1.49 6.67
CA ARG A 368 16.12 1.30 7.74
C ARG A 368 16.32 0.01 8.53
N LYS A 369 17.01 -0.98 7.96
CA LYS A 369 17.17 -2.31 8.56
C LYS A 369 18.15 -2.33 9.72
N TYR A 370 19.22 -1.55 9.63
CA TYR A 370 20.27 -1.53 10.62
C TYR A 370 20.28 -0.22 11.40
N ARG A 371 20.50 -0.29 12.72
CA ARG A 371 20.70 0.85 13.62
C ARG A 371 22.10 0.92 14.18
#